data_AF-A0A1G7CN50-F1
#
_entry.id   AF-A0A1G7CN50-F1
#
_cell.length_a   1.000
_cell.length_b   1.000
_cell.length_c   1.000
_cell.angle_alpha   90.00
_cell.angle_beta   90.00
_cell.angle_gamma   90.00
#
_symmetry.space_group_name_H-M   'P 1'
#
loop_
_entity.id
_entity.type
_entity.pdbx_description
1 polymer ?
#
loop_
_entity_poly.entity_id
_entity_poly.type
_entity_poly.pdbx_seq_one_letter_code
_entity_poly.pdbx_strand_id
1 'polypeptide(L)'
;MSGIYIHIPFCKQACHYCDFHFSTSLKKKTELVEALCRELVLRKEELPEAVQTIYFGGGTPSLLSSEELQRIFDTITENYTVTEHPEVTLEANPDDLTKEVIQELSESPINRLSIGVQSFFEADLKFMNRAHNAEEALSSIKEAMTHFDNISIDLIYGVPGMTLERWQENLNIAVSLNVPHISCYALTVEPKTALDMFIKKGIVAPVNDAEAASHYEYLLEATEKAGYENYEFSNFGKDGYYSQNNTAYWQGKSYLGIGPSAHSFDGKRRSWNVNNNTKYIKSIAENKLPSESEVLSETDKYNEYIMTGLRTKWGVSLEKIALQFGEKQRDYLLSQAKDHLRKNNLLLENNTLLVTKKGKFLSDGIASDLFLTNDF
;
A
#
# COMPACT_ATOMS: atom_id res chain seq x y z
N MET A 1 -12.61 -7.07 -12.88
CA MET A 1 -12.06 -7.40 -11.55
C MET A 1 -12.13 -6.16 -10.70
N SER A 2 -12.81 -6.22 -9.56
CA SER A 2 -12.93 -5.10 -8.61
C SER A 2 -12.34 -5.46 -7.24
N GLY A 3 -11.89 -4.45 -6.50
CA GLY A 3 -11.48 -4.57 -5.10
C GLY A 3 -12.41 -3.82 -4.15
N ILE A 4 -12.44 -4.24 -2.89
CA ILE A 4 -13.04 -3.47 -1.79
C ILE A 4 -11.94 -3.17 -0.77
N TYR A 5 -11.75 -1.89 -0.46
CA TYR A 5 -10.86 -1.43 0.60
C TYR A 5 -11.69 -0.95 1.78
N ILE A 6 -11.41 -1.47 2.98
CA ILE A 6 -12.06 -1.08 4.23
C ILE A 6 -11.03 -0.34 5.08
N HIS A 7 -11.26 0.95 5.30
CA HIS A 7 -10.39 1.79 6.11
C HIS A 7 -10.78 1.74 7.60
N ILE A 8 -9.91 1.16 8.44
CA ILE A 8 -10.05 1.09 9.90
C ILE A 8 -9.13 2.13 10.56
N PRO A 9 -9.64 3.29 10.99
CA PRO A 9 -8.85 4.45 11.40
C PRO A 9 -8.47 4.38 12.89
N PHE A 10 -8.15 3.21 13.43
CA PHE A 10 -7.82 3.04 14.84
C PHE A 10 -6.40 2.52 15.01
N CYS A 11 -5.64 3.12 15.91
CA CYS A 11 -4.29 2.65 16.26
C CYS A 11 -4.14 2.64 17.79
N LYS A 12 -3.31 1.76 18.34
CA LYS A 12 -2.90 1.86 19.76
C LYS A 12 -1.97 3.06 20.01
N GLN A 13 -1.13 3.35 19.03
CA GLN A 13 -0.08 4.37 19.14
C GLN A 13 0.06 5.17 17.85
N ALA A 14 0.39 6.45 17.98
CA ALA A 14 0.68 7.34 16.86
C ALA A 14 2.16 7.21 16.48
N CYS A 15 2.46 6.55 15.36
CA CYS A 15 3.82 6.47 14.82
C CYS A 15 4.29 7.86 14.38
N HIS A 16 5.56 8.19 14.60
CA HIS A 16 6.08 9.55 14.34
C HIS A 16 6.00 9.98 12.86
N TYR A 17 6.09 9.01 11.94
CA TYR A 17 6.13 9.23 10.49
C TYR A 17 4.78 9.10 9.80
N CYS A 18 3.77 8.52 10.46
CA CYS A 18 2.52 8.12 9.81
C CYS A 18 1.66 9.35 9.48
N ASP A 19 1.26 9.46 8.22
CA ASP A 19 0.39 10.51 7.68
C ASP A 19 -1.04 10.02 7.39
N PHE A 20 -1.29 8.72 7.55
CA PHE A 20 -2.61 8.14 7.38
C PHE A 20 -3.63 8.73 8.34
N HIS A 21 -4.89 8.65 7.95
CA HIS A 21 -6.00 9.06 8.80
C HIS A 21 -6.22 8.02 9.91
N PHE A 22 -5.94 8.38 11.17
CA PHE A 22 -6.12 7.48 12.31
C PHE A 22 -6.63 8.20 13.56
N SER A 23 -7.00 7.40 14.56
CA SER A 23 -7.43 7.80 15.89
C SER A 23 -6.84 6.82 16.91
N THR A 24 -6.20 7.35 17.96
CA THR A 24 -5.75 6.53 19.10
C THR A 24 -6.87 6.26 20.13
N SER A 25 -8.07 6.78 19.87
CA SER A 25 -9.26 6.55 20.67
C SER A 25 -10.17 5.51 20.01
N LEU A 26 -10.47 4.44 20.75
CA LEU A 26 -11.40 3.36 20.34
C LEU A 26 -12.87 3.64 20.68
N LYS A 27 -13.19 4.80 21.28
CA LYS A 27 -14.54 5.10 21.80
C LYS A 27 -15.66 5.00 20.76
N LYS A 28 -15.34 5.14 19.47
CA LYS A 28 -16.31 5.10 18.37
C LYS A 28 -16.18 3.86 17.49
N LYS A 29 -15.49 2.82 17.97
CA LYS A 29 -15.17 1.63 17.17
C LYS A 29 -16.43 0.93 16.69
N THR A 30 -17.36 0.66 17.61
CA THR A 30 -18.62 0.00 17.29
C THR A 30 -19.47 0.82 16.33
N GLU A 31 -19.66 2.13 16.58
CA GLU A 31 -20.44 2.98 15.66
C GLU A 31 -19.77 3.12 14.29
N LEU A 32 -18.44 3.05 14.23
CA LEU A 32 -17.73 3.02 12.96
C LEU A 32 -18.01 1.73 12.20
N VAL A 33 -17.88 0.56 12.83
CA VAL A 33 -18.16 -0.73 12.19
C VAL A 33 -19.58 -0.77 11.63
N GLU A 34 -20.56 -0.24 12.38
CA GLU A 34 -21.94 -0.09 11.91
C GLU A 34 -22.05 0.84 10.69
N ALA A 35 -21.34 1.97 10.70
CA ALA A 35 -21.29 2.88 9.56
C ALA A 35 -20.63 2.23 8.34
N LEU A 36 -19.56 1.45 8.49
CA LEU A 36 -18.91 0.72 7.38
C LEU A 36 -19.91 -0.24 6.72
N CYS A 37 -20.62 -1.05 7.52
CA CYS A 37 -21.63 -1.98 7.02
C CYS A 37 -22.76 -1.23 6.29
N ARG A 38 -23.20 -0.09 6.82
CA ARG A 38 -24.24 0.72 6.19
C ARG A 38 -23.78 1.37 4.89
N GLU A 39 -22.53 1.85 4.82
CA GLU A 39 -21.96 2.37 3.59
C GLU A 39 -21.88 1.28 2.51
N LEU A 40 -21.43 0.08 2.87
CA LEU A 40 -21.41 -1.08 1.95
C LEU A 40 -22.79 -1.33 1.32
N VAL A 41 -23.87 -1.25 2.10
CA VAL A 41 -25.23 -1.40 1.58
C VAL A 41 -25.64 -0.23 0.68
N LEU A 42 -25.30 1.01 1.05
CA LEU A 42 -25.62 2.21 0.27
C LEU A 42 -24.94 2.23 -1.10
N ARG A 43 -23.75 1.62 -1.21
CA ARG A 43 -22.88 1.68 -2.39
C ARG A 43 -22.82 0.38 -3.19
N LYS A 44 -23.71 -0.59 -2.91
CA LYS A 44 -23.70 -1.94 -3.51
C LYS A 44 -23.78 -1.99 -5.04
N GLU A 45 -24.33 -0.96 -5.67
CA GLU A 45 -24.48 -0.87 -7.13
C GLU A 45 -23.26 -0.20 -7.82
N GLU A 46 -22.23 0.21 -7.07
CA GLU A 46 -21.07 0.93 -7.62
C GLU A 46 -20.00 0.03 -8.22
N LEU A 47 -20.01 -1.27 -7.90
CA LEU A 47 -19.05 -2.23 -8.45
C LEU A 47 -19.68 -3.03 -9.61
N PRO A 48 -19.20 -2.87 -10.86
CA PRO A 48 -19.78 -3.54 -12.02
C PRO A 48 -19.34 -5.00 -12.18
N GLU A 49 -18.29 -5.42 -11.46
CA GLU A 49 -17.64 -6.72 -11.61
C GLU A 49 -17.48 -7.40 -10.25
N ALA A 50 -17.33 -8.72 -10.28
CA ALA A 50 -17.12 -9.50 -9.06
C ALA A 50 -15.86 -9.06 -8.29
N VAL A 51 -15.99 -9.02 -6.97
CA VAL A 51 -14.95 -8.63 -6.02
C VAL A 51 -13.93 -9.76 -5.91
N GLN A 52 -12.66 -9.40 -6.15
CA GLN A 52 -11.52 -10.33 -6.09
C GLN A 52 -10.60 -10.04 -4.93
N THR A 53 -10.56 -8.80 -4.46
CA THR A 53 -9.74 -8.42 -3.33
C THR A 53 -10.58 -7.70 -2.30
N ILE A 54 -10.42 -8.08 -1.04
CA ILE A 54 -10.98 -7.38 0.10
C ILE A 54 -9.79 -7.04 1.00
N TYR A 55 -9.55 -5.76 1.21
CA TYR A 55 -8.37 -5.29 1.91
C TYR A 55 -8.78 -4.44 3.11
N PHE A 56 -8.52 -4.95 4.31
CA PHE A 56 -8.68 -4.21 5.54
C PHE A 56 -7.35 -3.51 5.85
N GLY A 57 -7.35 -2.17 5.85
CA GLY A 57 -6.15 -1.38 6.09
C GLY A 57 -6.44 -0.06 6.81
N GLY A 58 -5.44 0.83 6.83
CA GLY A 58 -5.58 2.21 7.32
C GLY A 58 -4.78 2.47 8.59
N GLY A 59 -5.45 2.51 9.73
CA GLY A 59 -4.78 2.55 11.03
C GLY A 59 -4.25 1.18 11.41
N THR A 60 -5.08 0.38 12.08
CA THR A 60 -4.71 -0.95 12.55
C THR A 60 -5.95 -1.84 12.60
N PRO A 61 -6.29 -2.52 11.49
CA PRO A 61 -7.44 -3.41 11.38
C PRO A 61 -7.47 -4.55 12.40
N SER A 62 -6.31 -5.06 12.84
CA SER A 62 -6.18 -6.08 13.90
C SER A 62 -6.74 -5.67 15.26
N LEU A 63 -7.20 -4.43 15.45
CA LEU A 63 -7.92 -3.98 16.65
C LEU A 63 -9.43 -4.26 16.61
N LEU A 64 -9.96 -4.68 15.46
CA LEU A 64 -11.32 -5.19 15.37
C LEU A 64 -11.39 -6.59 15.98
N SER A 65 -12.51 -6.91 16.62
CA SER A 65 -12.75 -8.29 17.05
C SER A 65 -13.13 -9.17 15.87
N SER A 66 -12.98 -10.48 16.04
CA SER A 66 -13.36 -11.48 15.05
C SER A 66 -14.84 -11.36 14.64
N GLU A 67 -15.73 -11.01 15.57
CA GLU A 67 -17.14 -10.74 15.26
C GLU A 67 -17.35 -9.45 14.46
N GLU A 68 -16.59 -8.40 14.72
CA GLU A 68 -16.65 -7.14 13.96
C GLU A 68 -16.16 -7.37 12.52
N LEU A 69 -15.07 -8.12 12.34
CA LEU A 69 -14.54 -8.51 11.02
C LEU A 69 -15.55 -9.37 10.26
N GLN A 70 -16.10 -10.40 10.91
CA GLN A 70 -17.11 -11.28 10.30
C GLN A 70 -18.34 -10.49 9.86
N ARG A 71 -18.84 -9.57 10.69
CA ARG A 71 -19.99 -8.73 10.35
C ARG A 71 -19.75 -7.89 9.08
N ILE A 72 -18.56 -7.32 8.93
CA ILE A 72 -18.20 -6.55 7.72
C ILE A 72 -18.14 -7.48 6.52
N PHE A 73 -17.50 -8.64 6.65
CA PHE A 73 -17.37 -9.62 5.58
C PHE A 73 -18.73 -10.16 5.12
N ASP A 74 -19.61 -10.54 6.06
CA ASP A 74 -20.97 -10.99 5.79
C ASP A 74 -21.72 -9.91 4.99
N THR A 75 -21.64 -8.65 5.44
CA THR A 75 -22.26 -7.52 4.73
C THR A 75 -21.74 -7.38 3.29
N ILE A 76 -20.44 -7.63 3.06
CA ILE A 76 -19.87 -7.66 1.70
C ILE A 76 -20.51 -8.80 0.89
N THR A 77 -20.48 -10.03 1.40
CA THR A 77 -20.98 -11.20 0.65
C THR A 77 -22.50 -11.17 0.41
N GLU A 78 -23.27 -10.50 1.26
CA GLU A 78 -24.72 -10.30 1.09
C GLU A 78 -25.06 -9.27 0.00
N ASN A 79 -24.19 -8.30 -0.25
CA ASN A 79 -24.47 -7.15 -1.12
C ASN A 79 -23.65 -7.12 -2.41
N TYR A 80 -22.56 -7.88 -2.48
CA TYR A 80 -21.63 -7.89 -3.61
C TYR A 80 -21.40 -9.33 -4.08
N THR A 81 -21.21 -9.50 -5.39
CA THR A 81 -20.73 -10.79 -5.92
C THR A 81 -19.24 -10.92 -5.64
N VAL A 82 -18.85 -11.81 -4.75
CA VAL A 82 -17.45 -12.13 -4.46
C VAL A 82 -17.04 -13.37 -5.24
N THR A 83 -15.81 -13.39 -5.78
CA THR A 83 -15.28 -14.58 -6.46
C THR A 83 -15.07 -15.76 -5.50
N GLU A 84 -14.89 -16.97 -6.03
CA GLU A 84 -14.74 -18.20 -5.21
C GLU A 84 -13.48 -18.19 -4.32
N HIS A 85 -12.40 -17.56 -4.80
CA HIS A 85 -11.11 -17.48 -4.11
C HIS A 85 -10.58 -16.04 -4.07
N PRO A 86 -11.23 -15.14 -3.32
CA PRO A 86 -10.78 -13.75 -3.21
C PRO A 86 -9.52 -13.66 -2.35
N GLU A 87 -8.62 -12.73 -2.64
CA GLU A 87 -7.57 -12.33 -1.68
C GLU A 87 -8.21 -11.46 -0.60
N VAL A 88 -8.19 -11.92 0.66
CA VAL A 88 -8.71 -11.18 1.81
C VAL A 88 -7.54 -10.85 2.73
N THR A 89 -7.07 -9.60 2.64
CA THR A 89 -5.91 -9.12 3.39
C THR A 89 -6.32 -8.34 4.63
N LEU A 90 -5.66 -8.62 5.76
CA LEU A 90 -5.71 -7.81 6.97
C LEU A 90 -4.32 -7.22 7.28
N GLU A 91 -4.23 -5.90 7.39
CA GLU A 91 -3.07 -5.25 8.01
C GLU A 91 -3.09 -5.45 9.54
N ALA A 92 -1.92 -5.77 10.11
CA ALA A 92 -1.77 -5.98 11.54
C ALA A 92 -0.43 -5.45 12.08
N ASN A 93 -0.39 -5.08 13.35
CA ASN A 93 0.86 -4.83 14.06
C ASN A 93 1.27 -6.03 14.91
N PRO A 94 2.57 -6.27 15.12
CA PRO A 94 3.05 -7.37 15.95
C PRO A 94 2.43 -7.46 17.35
N ASP A 95 2.19 -6.32 18.02
CA ASP A 95 1.64 -6.27 19.38
C ASP A 95 0.13 -6.57 19.47
N ASP A 96 -0.55 -6.69 18.33
CA ASP A 96 -1.95 -7.15 18.27
C ASP A 96 -2.06 -8.66 18.05
N LEU A 97 -0.99 -9.29 17.56
CA LEU A 97 -1.00 -10.67 17.08
C LEU A 97 -0.58 -11.63 18.19
N THR A 98 -1.44 -11.77 19.21
CA THR A 98 -1.31 -12.90 20.15
C THR A 98 -1.62 -14.22 19.43
N LYS A 99 -1.20 -15.33 20.04
CA LYS A 99 -1.50 -16.66 19.50
C LYS A 99 -2.99 -16.89 19.27
N GLU A 100 -3.81 -16.44 20.23
CA GLU A 100 -5.26 -16.55 20.17
C GLU A 100 -5.83 -15.72 19.01
N VAL A 101 -5.38 -14.47 18.86
CA VAL A 101 -5.80 -13.60 17.75
C VAL A 101 -5.40 -14.20 16.40
N ILE A 102 -4.19 -14.71 16.26
CA ILE A 102 -3.73 -15.35 15.01
C ILE A 102 -4.61 -16.56 14.68
N GLN A 103 -4.92 -17.40 15.68
CA GLN A 103 -5.78 -18.55 15.49
C GLN A 103 -7.20 -18.12 15.06
N GLU A 104 -7.81 -17.16 15.75
CA GLU A 104 -9.13 -16.64 15.39
C GLU A 104 -9.15 -16.06 13.96
N LEU A 105 -8.11 -15.33 13.57
CA LEU A 105 -7.97 -14.80 12.21
C LEU A 105 -7.85 -15.92 11.18
N SER A 106 -7.14 -17.01 11.49
CA SER A 106 -6.99 -18.16 10.59
C SER A 106 -8.29 -18.95 10.38
N GLU A 107 -9.20 -18.87 11.34
CA GLU A 107 -10.54 -19.46 11.28
C GLU A 107 -11.57 -18.51 10.60
N SER A 108 -11.15 -17.29 10.27
CA SER A 108 -11.96 -16.27 9.60
C SER A 108 -11.78 -16.30 8.06
N PRO A 109 -12.52 -15.48 7.30
CA PRO A 109 -12.31 -15.32 5.86
C PRO A 109 -10.97 -14.69 5.45
N ILE A 110 -10.19 -14.16 6.40
CA ILE A 110 -8.86 -13.60 6.11
C ILE A 110 -7.93 -14.73 5.64
N ASN A 111 -7.25 -14.52 4.51
CA ASN A 111 -6.30 -15.49 3.95
C ASN A 111 -4.93 -14.89 3.62
N ARG A 112 -4.72 -13.61 3.95
CA ARG A 112 -3.44 -12.92 3.85
C ARG A 112 -3.24 -11.94 5.00
N LEU A 113 -2.06 -11.94 5.62
CA LEU A 113 -1.67 -10.92 6.61
C LEU A 113 -0.61 -9.97 6.04
N SER A 114 -0.71 -8.69 6.33
CA SER A 114 0.37 -7.70 6.14
C SER A 114 0.80 -7.18 7.50
N ILE A 115 2.00 -7.56 7.94
CA ILE A 115 2.48 -7.28 9.30
C ILE A 115 3.43 -6.07 9.26
N GLY A 116 3.02 -4.98 9.90
CA GLY A 116 3.78 -3.74 9.98
C GLY A 116 4.98 -3.81 10.94
N VAL A 117 6.06 -4.47 10.54
CA VAL A 117 7.26 -4.69 11.37
C VAL A 117 8.12 -3.43 11.48
N GLN A 118 8.32 -2.76 10.36
CA GLN A 118 9.14 -1.56 10.12
C GLN A 118 10.65 -1.76 10.33
N SER A 119 11.06 -2.38 11.43
CA SER A 119 12.45 -2.74 11.71
C SER A 119 12.56 -3.85 12.75
N PHE A 120 13.61 -4.69 12.65
CA PHE A 120 13.98 -5.65 13.70
C PHE A 120 14.93 -5.06 14.77
N PHE A 121 15.14 -3.74 14.78
CA PHE A 121 16.03 -3.07 15.74
C PHE A 121 15.27 -2.11 16.64
N GLU A 122 15.47 -2.27 17.95
CA GLU A 122 14.87 -1.43 19.00
C GLU A 122 15.08 0.07 18.81
N ALA A 123 16.26 0.48 18.35
CA ALA A 123 16.57 1.88 18.13
C ALA A 123 15.64 2.51 17.08
N ASP A 124 15.37 1.78 15.99
CA ASP A 124 14.52 2.26 14.91
C ASP A 124 13.05 2.25 15.33
N LEU A 125 12.60 1.22 16.04
CA LEU A 125 11.23 1.12 16.56
C LEU A 125 10.90 2.23 17.56
N LYS A 126 11.83 2.54 18.48
CA LYS A 126 11.70 3.67 19.41
C LYS A 126 11.73 5.01 18.69
N PHE A 127 12.61 5.16 17.71
CA PHE A 127 12.65 6.36 16.87
C PHE A 127 11.32 6.60 16.16
N MET A 128 10.72 5.55 15.61
CA MET A 128 9.43 5.60 14.91
C MET A 128 8.21 5.67 15.84
N ASN A 129 8.40 5.53 17.16
CA ASN A 129 7.33 5.41 18.15
C ASN A 129 6.37 4.26 17.81
N ARG A 130 6.93 3.07 17.60
CA ARG A 130 6.18 1.81 17.45
C ARG A 130 5.72 1.27 18.80
N ALA A 131 4.55 0.65 18.83
CA ALA A 131 3.99 0.05 20.04
C ALA A 131 4.68 -1.27 20.39
N HIS A 132 5.10 -2.01 19.36
CA HIS A 132 5.80 -3.28 19.48
C HIS A 132 7.32 -3.11 19.60
N ASN A 133 7.97 -4.14 20.13
CA ASN A 133 9.42 -4.30 20.18
C ASN A 133 9.93 -5.37 19.18
N ALA A 134 11.25 -5.51 19.03
CA ALA A 134 11.87 -6.40 18.07
C ALA A 134 11.60 -7.90 18.36
N GLU A 135 11.48 -8.28 19.63
CA GLU A 135 11.13 -9.65 20.03
C GLU A 135 9.67 -9.97 19.69
N GLU A 136 8.76 -9.04 19.96
CA GLU A 136 7.34 -9.13 19.56
C GLU A 136 7.21 -9.23 18.03
N ALA A 137 7.96 -8.43 17.28
CA ALA A 137 7.99 -8.54 15.82
C ALA A 137 8.41 -9.95 15.34
N LEU A 138 9.50 -10.49 15.88
CA LEU A 138 9.98 -11.81 15.46
C LEU A 138 9.04 -12.95 15.88
N SER A 139 8.50 -12.88 17.10
CA SER A 139 7.61 -13.92 17.62
C SER A 139 6.26 -13.92 16.90
N SER A 140 5.68 -12.76 16.63
CA SER A 140 4.39 -12.66 15.92
C SER A 140 4.48 -13.19 14.49
N ILE A 141 5.54 -12.88 13.75
CA ILE A 141 5.73 -13.38 12.37
C ILE A 141 5.84 -14.90 12.38
N LYS A 142 6.66 -15.45 13.29
CA LYS A 142 6.87 -16.90 13.39
C LYS A 142 5.58 -17.63 13.74
N GLU A 143 4.81 -17.11 14.69
CA GLU A 143 3.50 -17.70 15.04
C GLU A 143 2.53 -17.58 13.86
N ALA A 144 2.43 -16.41 13.22
CA ALA A 144 1.55 -16.20 12.07
C ALA A 144 1.84 -17.19 10.93
N MET A 145 3.11 -17.46 10.65
CA MET A 145 3.55 -18.43 9.64
C MET A 145 3.14 -19.88 9.94
N THR A 146 2.70 -20.20 11.16
CA THR A 146 2.16 -21.53 11.47
C THR A 146 0.69 -21.69 11.05
N HIS A 147 0.00 -20.59 10.76
CA HIS A 147 -1.43 -20.55 10.41
C HIS A 147 -1.71 -19.97 9.02
N PHE A 148 -0.83 -19.11 8.48
CA PHE A 148 -1.01 -18.46 7.19
C PHE A 148 0.13 -18.76 6.23
N ASP A 149 -0.22 -19.27 5.05
CA ASP A 149 0.75 -19.47 3.96
C ASP A 149 1.11 -18.16 3.24
N ASN A 150 0.24 -17.14 3.28
CA ASN A 150 0.41 -15.86 2.59
C ASN A 150 0.58 -14.71 3.60
N ILE A 151 1.83 -14.37 3.91
CA ILE A 151 2.20 -13.31 4.84
C ILE A 151 3.14 -12.32 4.16
N SER A 152 2.85 -11.03 4.36
CA SER A 152 3.78 -9.94 4.10
C SER A 152 4.32 -9.38 5.39
N ILE A 153 5.58 -8.97 5.38
CA ILE A 153 6.12 -8.06 6.40
C ILE A 153 6.47 -6.73 5.73
N ASP A 154 6.16 -5.65 6.42
CA ASP A 154 6.41 -4.30 5.92
C ASP A 154 7.59 -3.71 6.68
N LEU A 155 8.61 -3.22 5.96
CA LEU A 155 9.85 -2.65 6.48
C LEU A 155 10.03 -1.21 6.00
N ILE A 156 10.76 -0.41 6.78
CA ILE A 156 11.10 0.98 6.41
C ILE A 156 12.61 1.15 6.39
N TYR A 157 13.13 1.70 5.29
CA TYR A 157 14.54 2.06 5.14
C TYR A 157 14.72 3.57 4.98
N GLY A 158 15.97 4.06 5.03
CA GLY A 158 16.25 5.50 4.95
C GLY A 158 15.88 6.27 6.22
N VAL A 159 15.78 5.57 7.36
CA VAL A 159 15.54 6.16 8.67
C VAL A 159 16.77 6.99 9.10
N PRO A 160 16.62 8.24 9.58
CA PRO A 160 17.74 9.03 10.06
C PRO A 160 18.60 8.29 11.10
N GLY A 161 19.89 8.13 10.79
CA GLY A 161 20.85 7.42 11.65
C GLY A 161 20.82 5.88 11.53
N MET A 162 20.05 5.32 10.60
CA MET A 162 20.20 3.92 10.17
C MET A 162 21.40 3.82 9.24
N THR A 163 22.40 3.04 9.64
CA THR A 163 23.57 2.77 8.80
C THR A 163 23.26 1.66 7.81
N LEU A 164 24.04 1.58 6.73
CA LEU A 164 23.93 0.49 5.77
C LEU A 164 24.09 -0.87 6.46
N GLU A 165 25.03 -1.02 7.40
CA GLU A 165 25.24 -2.27 8.13
C GLU A 165 24.00 -2.69 8.92
N ARG A 166 23.33 -1.75 9.61
CA ARG A 166 22.07 -2.05 10.32
C ARG A 166 20.99 -2.47 9.34
N TRP A 167 20.87 -1.80 8.20
CA TRP A 167 19.90 -2.17 7.17
C TRP A 167 20.18 -3.55 6.58
N GLN A 168 21.45 -3.88 6.35
CA GLN A 168 21.87 -5.21 5.89
C GLN A 168 21.47 -6.30 6.88
N GLU A 169 21.72 -6.09 8.18
CA GLU A 169 21.30 -7.02 9.23
C GLU A 169 19.77 -7.15 9.30
N ASN A 170 19.03 -6.04 9.15
CA ASN A 170 17.57 -6.02 9.14
C ASN A 170 17.00 -6.92 8.02
N LEU A 171 17.52 -6.76 6.81
CA LEU A 171 17.13 -7.59 5.66
C LEU A 171 17.59 -9.02 5.77
N ASN A 172 18.76 -9.29 6.36
CA ASN A 172 19.21 -10.65 6.61
C ASN A 172 18.24 -11.39 7.55
N ILE A 173 17.74 -10.71 8.58
CA ILE A 173 16.68 -11.24 9.45
C ILE A 173 15.40 -11.49 8.63
N ALA A 174 14.91 -10.49 7.91
CA ALA A 174 13.70 -10.58 7.08
C ALA A 174 13.74 -11.77 6.10
N VAL A 175 14.83 -11.90 5.35
CA VAL A 175 15.05 -12.98 4.39
C VAL A 175 15.14 -14.34 5.09
N SER A 176 15.79 -14.42 6.25
CA SER A 176 15.92 -15.67 7.00
C SER A 176 14.61 -16.22 7.54
N LEU A 177 13.60 -15.36 7.76
CA LEU A 177 12.24 -15.76 8.12
C LEU A 177 11.55 -16.49 6.98
N ASN A 178 12.02 -16.32 5.73
CA ASN A 178 11.50 -16.98 4.54
C ASN A 178 10.00 -16.72 4.29
N VAL A 179 9.51 -15.55 4.68
CA VAL A 179 8.15 -15.09 4.34
C VAL A 179 7.94 -15.09 2.81
N PRO A 180 6.70 -15.21 2.31
CA PRO A 180 6.45 -15.22 0.87
C PRO A 180 6.49 -13.82 0.23
N HIS A 181 6.25 -12.77 1.02
CA HIS A 181 6.17 -11.40 0.55
C HIS A 181 6.85 -10.42 1.53
N ILE A 182 7.48 -9.39 1.00
CA ILE A 182 8.09 -8.28 1.74
C ILE A 182 7.67 -6.97 1.06
N SER A 183 7.17 -6.02 1.83
CA SER A 183 7.00 -4.64 1.39
C SER A 183 8.07 -3.77 2.05
N CYS A 184 8.75 -2.93 1.29
CA CYS A 184 9.81 -2.05 1.80
C CYS A 184 9.57 -0.62 1.31
N TYR A 185 9.47 0.31 2.25
CA TYR A 185 9.18 1.71 1.98
C TYR A 185 10.36 2.59 2.39
N ALA A 186 10.69 3.59 1.56
CA ALA A 186 11.56 4.67 2.00
C ALA A 186 10.81 5.49 3.06
N LEU A 187 11.50 5.89 4.13
CA LEU A 187 10.94 6.83 5.09
C LEU A 187 10.78 8.20 4.42
N THR A 188 9.54 8.62 4.17
CA THR A 188 9.20 9.97 3.71
C THR A 188 8.83 10.87 4.89
N VAL A 189 9.07 12.17 4.73
CA VAL A 189 8.72 13.17 5.75
C VAL A 189 7.49 13.93 5.29
N GLU A 190 6.33 13.51 5.78
CA GLU A 190 5.07 14.11 5.38
C GLU A 190 4.74 15.36 6.21
N PRO A 191 4.19 16.44 5.60
CA PRO A 191 3.83 17.65 6.33
C PRO A 191 2.89 17.37 7.50
N LYS A 192 3.10 18.06 8.62
CA LYS A 192 2.26 17.98 9.84
C LYS A 192 2.39 16.68 10.65
N THR A 193 3.29 15.77 10.27
CA THR A 193 3.65 14.62 11.11
C THR A 193 4.54 15.03 12.29
N ALA A 194 4.70 14.14 13.27
CA ALA A 194 5.63 14.39 14.37
C ALA A 194 7.07 14.46 13.88
N LEU A 195 7.45 13.61 12.92
CA LEU A 195 8.76 13.62 12.28
C LEU A 195 9.06 14.95 11.58
N ASP A 196 8.11 15.49 10.80
CA ASP A 196 8.23 16.83 10.19
C ASP A 196 8.51 17.91 11.24
N MET A 197 7.80 17.88 12.37
CA MET A 197 8.02 18.81 13.47
C MET A 197 9.39 18.63 14.15
N PHE A 198 9.87 17.40 14.31
CA PHE A 198 11.18 17.12 14.93
C PHE A 198 12.33 17.60 14.04
N ILE A 199 12.24 17.39 12.73
CA ILE A 199 13.23 17.85 11.76
C ILE A 199 13.25 19.38 11.71
N LYS A 200 12.08 20.04 11.62
CA LYS A 200 11.99 21.52 11.64
C LYS A 200 12.57 22.15 12.90
N LYS A 201 12.55 21.43 14.03
CA LYS A 201 13.13 21.87 15.31
C LYS A 201 14.61 21.49 15.47
N GLY A 202 15.20 20.77 14.52
CA GLY A 202 16.58 20.28 14.60
C GLY A 202 16.80 19.19 15.65
N ILE A 203 15.73 18.53 16.10
CA ILE A 203 15.80 17.41 17.06
C ILE A 203 16.25 16.13 16.34
N VAL A 204 15.80 15.96 15.11
CA VAL A 204 16.11 14.83 14.23
C VAL A 204 16.75 15.38 12.95
N ALA A 205 17.76 14.69 12.43
CA ALA A 205 18.37 15.07 11.16
C ALA A 205 17.38 14.86 10.00
N PRO A 206 17.43 15.68 8.93
CA PRO A 206 16.69 15.40 7.71
C PRO A 206 17.00 14.01 7.16
N VAL A 207 16.05 13.42 6.43
CA VAL A 207 16.29 12.21 5.65
C VAL A 207 17.37 12.46 4.59
N ASN A 208 18.14 11.43 4.26
CA ASN A 208 19.25 11.51 3.32
C ASN A 208 19.00 10.60 2.11
N ASP A 209 18.71 11.22 0.96
CA ASP A 209 18.36 10.49 -0.27
C ASP A 209 19.49 9.58 -0.75
N ALA A 210 20.77 9.94 -0.51
CA ALA A 210 21.90 9.11 -0.90
C ALA A 210 22.01 7.84 -0.04
N GLU A 211 21.69 7.94 1.26
CA GLU A 211 21.60 6.78 2.16
C GLU A 211 20.39 5.91 1.80
N ALA A 212 19.23 6.53 1.55
CA ALA A 212 18.03 5.80 1.11
C ALA A 212 18.26 5.06 -0.22
N ALA A 213 18.95 5.69 -1.18
CA ALA A 213 19.36 5.05 -2.43
C ALA A 213 20.28 3.85 -2.18
N SER A 214 21.29 4.00 -1.32
CA SER A 214 22.21 2.92 -0.96
C SER A 214 21.49 1.75 -0.27
N HIS A 215 20.53 2.05 0.61
CA HIS A 215 19.67 1.03 1.23
C HIS A 215 18.80 0.31 0.20
N TYR A 216 18.22 1.04 -0.75
CA TYR A 216 17.39 0.47 -1.80
C TYR A 216 18.18 -0.42 -2.77
N GLU A 217 19.40 0.00 -3.15
CA GLU A 217 20.29 -0.81 -3.98
C GLU A 217 20.60 -2.16 -3.32
N TYR A 218 20.96 -2.14 -2.03
CA TYR A 218 21.18 -3.38 -1.28
C TYR A 218 19.91 -4.21 -1.12
N LEU A 219 18.75 -3.57 -0.92
CA LEU A 219 17.45 -4.25 -0.86
C LEU A 219 17.18 -5.05 -2.13
N LEU A 220 17.40 -4.45 -3.31
CA LEU A 220 17.22 -5.15 -4.59
C LEU A 220 18.14 -6.36 -4.71
N GLU A 221 19.42 -6.23 -4.35
CA GLU A 221 20.39 -7.32 -4.41
C GLU A 221 20.03 -8.46 -3.45
N ALA A 222 19.75 -8.14 -2.18
CA ALA A 222 19.47 -9.12 -1.14
C ALA A 222 18.18 -9.91 -1.42
N THR A 223 17.13 -9.23 -1.88
CA THR A 223 15.84 -9.87 -2.20
C THR A 223 15.91 -10.72 -3.47
N GLU A 224 16.59 -10.26 -4.52
CA GLU A 224 16.83 -11.04 -5.74
C GLU A 224 17.61 -12.32 -5.43
N LYS A 225 18.68 -12.23 -4.64
CA LYS A 225 19.48 -13.39 -4.20
C LYS A 225 18.67 -14.38 -3.36
N ALA A 226 17.69 -13.89 -2.62
CA ALA A 226 16.77 -14.70 -1.82
C ALA A 226 15.57 -15.26 -2.61
N GLY A 227 15.48 -14.98 -3.92
CA GLY A 227 14.44 -15.51 -4.79
C GLY A 227 13.12 -14.73 -4.77
N TYR A 228 13.12 -13.49 -4.25
CA TYR A 228 11.98 -12.59 -4.39
C TYR A 228 12.09 -11.82 -5.71
N GLU A 229 10.93 -11.57 -6.32
CA GLU A 229 10.82 -10.70 -7.47
C GLU A 229 10.29 -9.33 -7.05
N ASN A 230 11.01 -8.28 -7.44
CA ASN A 230 10.57 -6.90 -7.23
C ASN A 230 9.58 -6.49 -8.33
N TYR A 231 8.29 -6.79 -8.09
CA TYR A 231 7.21 -6.60 -9.07
C TYR A 231 6.59 -5.20 -9.05
N GLU A 232 6.73 -4.46 -7.96
CA GLU A 232 6.48 -3.03 -7.85
C GLU A 232 7.57 -2.38 -6.99
N PHE A 233 7.87 -1.09 -7.18
CA PHE A 233 8.94 -0.36 -6.51
C PHE A 233 9.16 -0.73 -5.03
N SER A 234 8.08 -0.82 -4.24
CA SER A 234 8.10 -1.15 -2.82
C SER A 234 7.75 -2.60 -2.51
N ASN A 235 7.30 -3.41 -3.47
CA ASN A 235 6.79 -4.76 -3.21
C ASN A 235 7.65 -5.86 -3.83
N PHE A 236 7.93 -6.88 -3.02
CA PHE A 236 8.79 -8.01 -3.31
C PHE A 236 8.05 -9.29 -2.97
N GLY A 237 7.78 -10.14 -3.95
CA GLY A 237 7.05 -11.39 -3.73
C GLY A 237 7.74 -12.55 -4.40
N LYS A 238 7.63 -13.74 -3.80
CA LYS A 238 7.92 -14.98 -4.50
C LYS A 238 6.83 -15.25 -5.55
N ASP A 239 7.14 -16.12 -6.51
CA ASP A 239 6.15 -16.52 -7.52
C ASP A 239 4.87 -17.04 -6.86
N GLY A 240 3.71 -16.61 -7.36
CA GLY A 240 2.39 -16.89 -6.77
C GLY A 240 2.00 -16.05 -5.54
N TYR A 241 2.89 -15.22 -4.99
CA TYR A 241 2.65 -14.46 -3.75
C TYR A 241 2.67 -12.94 -3.91
N TYR A 242 2.51 -12.43 -5.14
CA TYR A 242 2.26 -11.00 -5.33
C TYR A 242 0.91 -10.64 -4.71
N SER A 243 0.83 -9.53 -3.98
CA SER A 243 -0.46 -9.05 -3.51
C SER A 243 -1.36 -8.75 -4.71
N GLN A 244 -2.48 -9.45 -4.78
CA GLN A 244 -3.49 -9.22 -5.81
C GLN A 244 -4.07 -7.82 -5.67
N ASN A 245 -4.30 -7.37 -4.43
CA ASN A 245 -4.82 -6.03 -4.15
C ASN A 245 -3.88 -4.92 -4.65
N ASN A 246 -2.59 -4.98 -4.27
CA ASN A 246 -1.61 -3.99 -4.73
C ASN A 246 -1.50 -4.04 -6.27
N THR A 247 -1.40 -5.25 -6.84
CA THR A 247 -1.34 -5.42 -8.30
C THR A 247 -2.55 -4.79 -9.01
N ALA A 248 -3.75 -4.93 -8.45
CA ALA A 248 -4.95 -4.35 -9.00
C ALA A 248 -4.89 -2.80 -9.04
N TYR A 249 -4.42 -2.16 -7.98
CA TYR A 249 -4.21 -0.70 -7.96
C TYR A 249 -3.20 -0.25 -9.02
N TRP A 250 -2.04 -0.91 -9.10
CA TRP A 250 -1.00 -0.54 -10.06
C TRP A 250 -1.38 -0.84 -11.52
N GLN A 251 -2.38 -1.68 -11.76
CA GLN A 251 -2.93 -1.94 -13.09
C GLN A 251 -4.17 -1.11 -13.42
N GLY A 252 -4.56 -0.17 -12.54
CA GLY A 252 -5.71 0.71 -12.73
C GLY A 252 -7.05 -0.03 -12.72
N LYS A 253 -7.17 -1.11 -11.94
CA LYS A 253 -8.45 -1.81 -11.72
C LYS A 253 -9.35 -0.98 -10.82
N SER A 254 -10.66 -1.13 -10.98
CA SER A 254 -11.64 -0.43 -10.16
C SER A 254 -11.65 -0.97 -8.74
N TYR A 255 -11.92 -0.09 -7.78
CA TYR A 255 -12.07 -0.47 -6.39
C TYR A 255 -12.98 0.48 -5.63
N LEU A 256 -13.65 -0.05 -4.61
CA LEU A 256 -14.54 0.66 -3.71
C LEU A 256 -13.87 0.85 -2.35
N GLY A 257 -13.58 2.10 -1.99
CA GLY A 257 -13.11 2.43 -0.65
C GLY A 257 -14.25 2.77 0.29
N ILE A 258 -14.31 2.08 1.42
CA ILE A 258 -15.31 2.21 2.47
C ILE A 258 -14.62 2.69 3.75
N GLY A 259 -15.26 3.61 4.47
CA GLY A 259 -14.72 4.18 5.69
C GLY A 259 -14.16 5.59 5.54
N PRO A 260 -13.83 6.27 6.65
CA PRO A 260 -13.34 7.64 6.63
C PRO A 260 -12.00 7.71 5.90
N SER A 261 -11.78 8.76 5.11
CA SER A 261 -10.63 8.93 4.21
C SER A 261 -10.45 7.89 3.10
N ALA A 262 -11.30 6.85 3.02
CA ALA A 262 -11.15 5.81 2.01
C ALA A 262 -11.37 6.39 0.60
N HIS A 263 -10.48 6.04 -0.33
CA HIS A 263 -10.57 6.42 -1.73
C HIS A 263 -11.22 5.30 -2.56
N SER A 264 -11.95 5.66 -3.61
CA SER A 264 -12.50 4.73 -4.61
C SER A 264 -12.08 5.16 -6.01
N PHE A 265 -12.04 4.20 -6.94
CA PHE A 265 -11.78 4.44 -8.35
C PHE A 265 -12.67 3.56 -9.22
N ASP A 266 -13.46 4.16 -10.13
CA ASP A 266 -14.38 3.41 -11.02
C ASP A 266 -13.83 3.23 -12.45
N GLY A 267 -12.55 3.57 -12.69
CA GLY A 267 -11.94 3.63 -14.01
C GLY A 267 -12.05 4.99 -14.70
N LYS A 268 -12.90 5.90 -14.19
CA LYS A 268 -13.12 7.25 -14.76
C LYS A 268 -13.10 8.34 -13.70
N ARG A 269 -13.58 8.04 -12.50
CA ARG A 269 -13.71 8.95 -11.37
C ARG A 269 -12.94 8.42 -10.19
N ARG A 270 -12.30 9.34 -9.47
CA ARG A 270 -11.81 9.13 -8.12
C ARG A 270 -12.80 9.76 -7.15
N SER A 271 -13.09 9.08 -6.05
CA SER A 271 -13.85 9.66 -4.94
C SER A 271 -13.17 9.34 -3.62
N TRP A 272 -13.42 10.16 -2.60
CA TRP A 272 -12.86 9.94 -1.27
C TRP A 272 -13.82 10.40 -0.19
N ASN A 273 -13.92 9.60 0.86
CA ASN A 273 -14.70 9.94 2.03
C ASN A 273 -14.00 10.99 2.89
N VAL A 274 -14.78 11.77 3.64
CA VAL A 274 -14.27 12.74 4.60
C VAL A 274 -13.26 12.10 5.58
N ASN A 275 -12.12 12.77 5.79
CA ASN A 275 -11.07 12.38 6.74
C ASN A 275 -11.44 12.75 8.20
N ASN A 276 -12.64 12.36 8.64
CA ASN A 276 -13.09 12.63 10.01
C ASN A 276 -14.11 11.58 10.48
N ASN A 277 -13.73 10.76 11.46
CA ASN A 277 -14.57 9.65 11.96
C ASN A 277 -15.96 10.12 12.41
N THR A 278 -16.04 11.25 13.11
CA THR A 278 -17.33 11.74 13.64
C THR A 278 -18.26 12.23 12.55
N LYS A 279 -17.73 13.00 11.59
CA LYS A 279 -18.51 13.47 10.43
C LYS A 279 -18.94 12.29 9.57
N TYR A 280 -18.04 11.35 9.32
CA TYR A 280 -18.32 10.14 8.56
C TYR A 280 -19.47 9.33 9.18
N ILE A 281 -19.36 8.95 10.45
CA ILE A 281 -20.39 8.19 11.17
C ILE A 281 -21.74 8.91 11.14
N LYS A 282 -21.76 10.22 11.41
CA LYS A 282 -23.01 11.00 11.42
C LYS A 282 -23.68 11.03 10.04
N SER A 283 -22.92 11.27 8.97
CA SER A 283 -23.49 11.34 7.61
C SER A 283 -24.06 10.00 7.17
N ILE A 284 -23.34 8.89 7.41
CA ILE A 284 -23.80 7.55 7.07
C ILE A 284 -25.04 7.17 7.88
N ALA A 285 -25.12 7.58 9.16
CA ALA A 285 -26.33 7.39 9.98
C ALA A 285 -27.59 8.07 9.38
N GLU A 286 -27.40 9.10 8.56
CA GLU A 286 -28.44 9.81 7.81
C GLU A 286 -28.65 9.27 6.38
N ASN A 287 -28.04 8.13 6.00
CA ASN A 287 -27.98 7.61 4.63
C ASN A 287 -27.34 8.57 3.60
N LYS A 288 -26.39 9.40 4.03
CA LYS A 288 -25.67 10.33 3.14
C LYS A 288 -24.22 9.92 3.03
N LEU A 289 -23.71 9.80 1.81
CA LEU A 289 -22.30 9.57 1.55
C LEU A 289 -21.51 10.87 1.76
N PRO A 290 -20.57 10.93 2.72
CA PRO A 290 -19.77 12.12 3.00
C PRO A 290 -18.52 12.14 2.11
N SER A 291 -18.70 12.05 0.80
CA SER A 291 -17.61 11.90 -0.17
C SER A 291 -17.50 13.09 -1.12
N GLU A 292 -16.27 13.37 -1.54
CA GLU A 292 -15.95 14.24 -2.67
C GLU A 292 -15.53 13.37 -3.86
N SER A 293 -15.56 13.92 -5.08
CA SER A 293 -15.15 13.19 -6.27
C SER A 293 -14.65 14.11 -7.37
N GLU A 294 -13.82 13.55 -8.25
CA GLU A 294 -13.38 14.18 -9.49
C GLU A 294 -13.47 13.21 -10.67
N VAL A 295 -13.58 13.75 -11.88
CA VAL A 295 -13.54 13.00 -13.13
C VAL A 295 -12.16 13.19 -13.73
N LEU A 296 -11.46 12.09 -14.02
CA LEU A 296 -10.12 12.14 -14.61
C LEU A 296 -10.20 12.61 -16.06
N SER A 297 -9.37 13.60 -16.40
CA SER A 297 -9.14 14.00 -17.78
C SER A 297 -8.33 12.93 -18.53
N GLU A 298 -8.28 13.02 -19.85
CA GLU A 298 -7.42 12.11 -20.65
C GLU A 298 -5.93 12.30 -20.32
N THR A 299 -5.52 13.52 -19.97
CA THR A 299 -4.17 13.83 -19.48
C THR A 299 -3.89 13.12 -18.15
N ASP A 300 -4.83 13.16 -17.21
CA ASP A 300 -4.68 12.49 -15.91
C ASP A 300 -4.53 10.98 -16.10
N LYS A 301 -5.41 10.36 -16.91
CA LYS A 301 -5.35 8.92 -17.20
C LYS A 301 -4.04 8.50 -17.86
N TYR A 302 -3.54 9.32 -18.80
CA TYR A 302 -2.24 9.07 -19.43
C TYR A 302 -1.13 9.14 -18.37
N ASN A 303 -1.04 10.23 -17.61
CA ASN A 303 0.01 10.45 -16.61
C ASN A 303 -0.02 9.38 -15.51
N GLU A 304 -1.20 8.99 -15.05
CA GLU A 304 -1.37 7.88 -14.10
C GLU A 304 -0.90 6.55 -14.67
N TYR A 305 -1.19 6.24 -15.93
CA TYR A 305 -0.70 5.00 -16.55
C TYR A 305 0.83 4.98 -16.69
N ILE A 306 1.45 6.13 -16.99
CA ILE A 306 2.92 6.26 -16.98
C ILE A 306 3.47 6.03 -15.58
N MET A 307 2.95 6.75 -14.58
CA MET A 307 3.41 6.69 -13.19
C MET A 307 3.30 5.28 -12.61
N THR A 308 2.12 4.68 -12.73
CA THR A 308 1.86 3.34 -12.20
C THR A 308 2.62 2.27 -12.97
N GLY A 309 2.64 2.34 -14.31
CA GLY A 309 3.34 1.37 -15.15
C GLY A 309 4.84 1.31 -14.87
N LEU A 310 5.52 2.47 -14.80
CA LEU A 310 6.96 2.53 -14.56
C LEU A 310 7.38 2.06 -13.17
N ARG A 311 6.49 2.12 -12.18
CA ARG A 311 6.76 1.55 -10.85
C ARG A 311 6.70 0.03 -10.82
N THR A 312 6.16 -0.62 -11.84
CA THR A 312 5.99 -2.08 -11.88
C THR A 312 6.98 -2.78 -12.80
N LYS A 313 7.15 -4.09 -12.59
CA LYS A 313 7.91 -4.96 -13.51
C LYS A 313 7.28 -5.08 -14.91
N TRP A 314 6.00 -4.70 -15.06
CA TRP A 314 5.28 -4.80 -16.34
C TRP A 314 5.46 -3.57 -17.23
N GLY A 315 5.87 -2.43 -16.68
CA GLY A 315 6.19 -1.23 -17.45
C GLY A 315 4.99 -0.58 -18.15
N VAL A 316 5.32 0.24 -19.14
CA VAL A 316 4.37 1.01 -19.96
C VAL A 316 4.36 0.47 -21.38
N SER A 317 3.24 -0.10 -21.80
CA SER A 317 3.03 -0.62 -23.16
C SER A 317 2.74 0.52 -24.14
N LEU A 318 3.58 0.66 -25.16
CA LEU A 318 3.41 1.64 -26.23
C LEU A 318 2.16 1.36 -27.08
N GLU A 319 1.81 0.08 -27.24
CA GLU A 319 0.58 -0.33 -27.93
C GLU A 319 -0.66 0.11 -27.16
N LYS A 320 -0.67 -0.08 -25.83
CA LYS A 320 -1.77 0.40 -24.99
C LYS A 320 -1.89 1.92 -25.05
N ILE A 321 -0.78 2.66 -25.06
CA ILE A 321 -0.80 4.12 -25.24
C ILE A 321 -1.45 4.50 -26.57
N ALA A 322 -1.01 3.90 -27.67
CA ALA A 322 -1.55 4.20 -28.99
C ALA A 322 -3.05 3.90 -29.10
N LEU A 323 -3.50 2.76 -28.53
CA LEU A 323 -4.90 2.34 -28.54
C LEU A 323 -5.80 3.21 -27.66
N GLN A 324 -5.32 3.62 -26.49
CA GLN A 324 -6.15 4.34 -25.50
C GLN A 324 -6.08 5.86 -25.65
N PHE A 325 -4.91 6.42 -25.96
CA PHE A 325 -4.67 7.86 -25.98
C PHE A 325 -4.33 8.40 -27.37
N GLY A 326 -3.87 7.54 -28.29
CA GLY A 326 -3.58 7.89 -29.68
C GLY A 326 -2.09 7.85 -30.05
N GLU A 327 -1.82 7.80 -31.36
CA GLU A 327 -0.47 7.74 -31.93
C GLU A 327 0.40 8.94 -31.54
N LYS A 328 -0.19 10.15 -31.45
CA LYS A 328 0.53 11.38 -31.07
C LYS A 328 1.12 11.26 -29.66
N GLN A 329 0.37 10.70 -28.72
CA GLN A 329 0.77 10.51 -27.32
C GLN A 329 1.84 9.43 -27.19
N ARG A 330 1.76 8.35 -27.99
CA ARG A 330 2.83 7.34 -28.06
C ARG A 330 4.14 7.96 -28.53
N ASP A 331 4.09 8.75 -29.60
CA ASP A 331 5.29 9.38 -30.17
C ASP A 331 5.87 10.44 -29.22
N TYR A 332 5.02 11.15 -28.48
CA TYR A 332 5.45 12.03 -27.40
C TYR A 332 6.19 11.30 -26.29
N LEU A 333 5.60 10.21 -25.75
CA LEU A 333 6.23 9.37 -24.74
C LEU A 333 7.63 8.93 -25.17
N LEU A 334 7.74 8.41 -26.40
CA LEU A 334 9.03 8.00 -26.96
C LEU A 334 10.00 9.16 -27.06
N SER A 335 9.53 10.36 -27.40
CA SER A 335 10.39 11.54 -27.46
C SER A 335 10.90 11.97 -26.10
N GLN A 336 10.04 12.00 -25.07
CA GLN A 336 10.46 12.32 -23.69
C GLN A 336 11.40 11.24 -23.11
N ALA A 337 11.18 9.97 -23.46
CA ALA A 337 12.00 8.86 -22.96
C ALA A 337 13.42 8.82 -23.53
N LYS A 338 13.74 9.55 -24.62
CA LYS A 338 15.02 9.46 -25.34
C LYS A 338 16.24 9.62 -24.43
N ASP A 339 16.22 10.61 -23.55
CA ASP A 339 17.38 10.89 -22.70
C ASP A 339 17.54 9.86 -21.59
N HIS A 340 16.43 9.34 -21.04
CA HIS A 340 16.46 8.24 -20.08
C HIS A 340 16.92 6.92 -20.71
N LEU A 341 16.52 6.64 -21.95
CA LEU A 341 17.02 5.48 -22.73
C LEU A 341 18.53 5.59 -22.96
N ARG A 342 19.03 6.77 -23.38
CA ARG A 342 20.47 7.03 -23.56
C ARG A 342 21.27 6.88 -22.27
N LYS A 343 20.72 7.35 -21.15
CA LYS A 343 21.34 7.26 -19.81
C LYS A 343 21.20 5.88 -19.18
N ASN A 344 20.53 4.93 -19.83
CA ASN A 344 20.21 3.60 -19.32
C ASN A 344 19.42 3.66 -18.00
N ASN A 345 18.52 4.62 -17.86
CA ASN A 345 17.55 4.67 -16.78
C ASN A 345 16.29 3.87 -17.17
N LEU A 346 15.91 3.95 -18.45
CA LEU A 346 14.84 3.17 -19.07
C LEU A 346 15.43 2.21 -20.11
N LEU A 347 14.70 1.13 -20.39
CA LEU A 347 14.93 0.24 -21.52
C LEU A 347 13.62 0.02 -22.28
N LEU A 348 13.70 -0.20 -23.58
CA LEU A 348 12.56 -0.55 -24.42
C LEU A 348 12.69 -2.00 -24.87
N GLU A 349 11.76 -2.85 -24.45
CA GLU A 349 11.73 -4.28 -24.79
C GLU A 349 10.31 -4.67 -25.18
N ASN A 350 10.13 -5.36 -26.30
CA ASN A 350 8.83 -5.84 -26.78
C ASN A 350 7.71 -4.77 -26.73
N ASN A 351 7.97 -3.58 -27.31
CA ASN A 351 7.06 -2.42 -27.27
C ASN A 351 6.65 -1.95 -25.86
N THR A 352 7.47 -2.25 -24.85
CA THR A 352 7.21 -1.90 -23.45
C THR A 352 8.39 -1.15 -22.87
N LEU A 353 8.12 0.03 -22.31
CA LEU A 353 9.10 0.85 -21.62
C LEU A 353 9.20 0.37 -20.16
N LEU A 354 10.39 -0.05 -19.76
CA LEU A 354 10.68 -0.61 -18.45
C LEU A 354 11.75 0.23 -17.74
N VAL A 355 11.67 0.31 -16.41
CA VAL A 355 12.71 0.95 -15.60
C VAL A 355 13.83 -0.06 -15.33
N THR A 356 15.07 0.35 -15.64
CA THR A 356 16.26 -0.47 -15.37
C THR A 356 16.57 -0.51 -13.86
N LYS A 357 17.42 -1.46 -13.42
CA LYS A 357 17.94 -1.46 -12.04
C LYS A 357 18.55 -0.10 -11.64
N LYS A 358 19.26 0.57 -12.56
CA LYS A 358 19.86 1.89 -12.36
C LYS A 358 18.81 3.00 -12.17
N GLY A 359 17.72 2.95 -12.92
CA GLY A 359 16.68 3.97 -12.88
C GLY A 359 15.70 3.80 -11.73
N LYS A 360 15.70 2.64 -11.05
CA LYS A 360 14.58 2.20 -10.23
C LYS A 360 14.33 3.09 -9.02
N PHE A 361 15.38 3.52 -8.31
CA PHE A 361 15.24 4.47 -7.19
C PHE A 361 14.69 5.84 -7.63
N LEU A 362 14.82 6.18 -8.92
CA LEU A 362 14.40 7.47 -9.50
C LEU A 362 13.09 7.37 -10.29
N SER A 363 12.34 6.27 -10.17
CA SER A 363 11.15 5.99 -10.99
C SER A 363 10.14 7.13 -11.01
N ASP A 364 9.86 7.76 -9.85
CA ASP A 364 8.86 8.83 -9.77
C ASP A 364 9.31 10.09 -10.53
N GLY A 365 10.59 10.46 -10.44
CA GLY A 365 11.17 11.57 -11.20
C GLY A 365 11.21 11.28 -12.70
N ILE A 366 11.58 10.05 -13.08
CA ILE A 366 11.54 9.61 -14.49
C ILE A 366 10.10 9.67 -15.02
N ALA A 367 9.10 9.21 -14.25
CA ALA A 367 7.71 9.25 -14.67
C ALA A 367 7.25 10.70 -14.90
N SER A 368 7.59 11.61 -13.99
CA SER A 368 7.28 13.03 -14.12
C SER A 368 7.84 13.65 -15.41
N ASP A 369 9.05 13.28 -15.83
CA ASP A 369 9.66 13.76 -17.08
C ASP A 369 8.91 13.28 -18.35
N LEU A 370 8.10 12.22 -18.23
CA LEU A 370 7.32 11.64 -19.33
C LEU A 370 5.85 12.08 -19.35
N PHE A 371 5.41 12.88 -18.38
CA PHE A 371 4.03 13.34 -18.28
C PHE A 371 3.67 14.32 -19.38
N LEU A 372 2.42 14.25 -19.83
CA LEU A 372 1.81 15.28 -20.64
C LEU A 372 1.66 16.55 -19.79
N THR A 373 2.31 17.62 -20.24
CA THR A 373 2.11 18.97 -19.70
C THR A 373 1.03 19.72 -20.49
N ASN A 374 0.48 20.77 -19.90
CA ASN A 374 -0.62 21.56 -20.49
C ASN A 374 -0.31 22.22 -21.84
N ASP A 375 0.94 22.13 -22.32
CA ASP A 375 1.42 22.69 -23.58
C ASP A 375 1.34 21.70 -24.77
N PHE A 376 0.71 20.53 -24.60
CA PHE A 376 0.67 19.44 -25.59
C PHE A 376 -0.51 19.43 -26.55
#